data_AF-A0A376L8D9-F1
#
_entry.id   AF-A0A376L8D9-F1
#
_cell.length_a   1.000
_cell.length_b   1.000
_cell.length_c   1.000
_cell.angle_alpha   90.00
_cell.angle_beta   90.00
_cell.angle_gamma   90.00
#
_symmetry.space_group_name_H-M   'P 1'
#
loop_
_entity.id
_entity.type
_entity.pdbx_description
1 polymer ?
#
loop_
_entity_poly.entity_id
_entity_poly.type
_entity_poly.pdbx_seq_one_letter_code
_entity_poly.pdbx_strand_id
1 'polypeptide(L)'
;MLMWATLMLLGGAVGKICRSCRCRHGLPTRWRARPPVSALIHAATMVTAGVYLIARTHGLFLMTPEVLHLVGIVGAVTLLLAGFAALVQTDIKRVLAYSTMSQIGYMFLALGVQAWDAAIFHLMTHAFFKALLFLASGSVILACHHEQNIFKMGGLRKSIPLVYLCFLVGGAALSALPLVTAGFFSKDEILAGAMANGHINLMVAGLVGAFMTSLYTFRMIFIVFHGKETNSRSPP
;
A
#
# COMPACT_ATOMS: atom_id res chain seq x y z
N MET A 1 15.72 -21.79 20.79
CA MET A 1 14.32 -21.49 21.18
C MET A 1 13.86 -20.12 20.66
N LEU A 2 14.65 -19.05 20.86
CA LEU A 2 14.30 -17.69 20.43
C LEU A 2 14.05 -17.53 18.92
N MET A 3 14.90 -18.15 18.07
CA MET A 3 14.75 -18.14 16.61
C MET A 3 13.37 -18.62 16.15
N TRP A 4 12.91 -19.76 16.68
CA TRP A 4 11.58 -20.30 16.38
C TRP A 4 10.46 -19.38 16.87
N ALA A 5 10.62 -18.77 18.05
CA ALA A 5 9.64 -17.80 18.55
C ALA A 5 9.54 -16.57 17.61
N THR A 6 10.66 -15.98 17.21
CA THR A 6 10.68 -14.85 16.27
C THR A 6 10.15 -15.22 14.89
N LEU A 7 10.39 -16.45 14.43
CA LEU A 7 9.87 -16.96 13.16
C LEU A 7 8.35 -17.16 13.19
N MET A 8 7.80 -17.63 14.32
CA MET A 8 6.36 -17.74 14.52
C MET A 8 5.69 -16.36 14.66
N LEU A 9 6.35 -15.40 15.32
CA LEU A 9 5.90 -14.00 15.36
C LEU A 9 5.86 -13.39 13.95
N LEU A 10 6.91 -13.63 13.14
CA LEU A 10 6.95 -13.24 11.74
C LEU A 10 5.80 -13.88 10.95
N GLY A 11 5.57 -15.19 11.11
CA GLY A 11 4.44 -15.89 10.49
C GLY A 11 3.08 -15.30 10.86
N GLY A 12 2.90 -14.89 12.12
CA GLY A 12 1.72 -14.17 12.59
C GLY A 12 1.56 -12.78 11.95
N ALA A 13 2.66 -12.03 11.85
CA ALA A 13 2.69 -10.71 11.24
C ALA A 13 2.36 -10.78 9.74
N VAL A 14 3.01 -11.68 8.99
CA VAL A 14 2.72 -11.97 7.58
C VAL A 14 1.27 -12.44 7.40
N GLY A 15 0.78 -13.29 8.31
CA GLY A 15 -0.60 -13.77 8.30
C GLY A 15 -1.64 -12.66 8.37
N LYS A 16 -1.42 -11.59 9.14
CA LYS A 16 -2.32 -10.41 9.17
C LYS A 16 -2.33 -9.66 7.84
N ILE A 17 -1.19 -9.58 7.16
CA ILE A 17 -1.02 -8.88 5.88
C ILE A 17 -1.69 -9.66 4.75
N CYS A 18 -1.41 -10.96 4.63
CA CYS A 18 -2.01 -11.81 3.60
C CYS A 18 -3.53 -11.91 3.77
N ARG A 19 -4.05 -11.88 5.01
CA ARG A 19 -5.51 -11.87 5.27
C ARG A 19 -6.21 -10.60 4.79
N SER A 20 -5.48 -9.52 4.50
CA SER A 20 -6.04 -8.31 3.87
C SER A 20 -6.42 -8.55 2.41
N CYS A 21 -5.66 -9.42 1.72
CA CYS A 21 -5.85 -9.74 0.30
C CYS A 21 -6.44 -11.15 0.04
N ARG A 22 -6.47 -12.05 1.03
CA ARG A 22 -6.88 -13.46 0.82
C ARG A 22 -8.37 -13.69 1.09
N CYS A 23 -9.04 -14.27 0.09
CA CYS A 23 -10.34 -14.96 0.24
C CYS A 23 -10.14 -16.24 1.07
N ARG A 24 -10.90 -16.42 2.15
CA ARG A 24 -11.16 -17.76 2.70
C ARG A 24 -12.51 -18.20 2.13
N HIS A 25 -12.57 -19.41 1.58
CA HIS A 25 -13.75 -20.00 0.92
C HIS A 25 -15.06 -19.61 1.65
N GLY A 26 -15.87 -18.74 1.03
CA GLY A 26 -17.18 -18.32 1.54
C GLY A 26 -17.30 -16.94 2.20
N LEU A 27 -16.20 -16.23 2.55
CA LEU A 27 -16.27 -14.87 3.12
C LEU A 27 -16.00 -13.80 2.05
N PRO A 28 -16.77 -12.68 2.00
CA PRO A 28 -16.49 -11.58 1.08
C PRO A 28 -15.07 -11.05 1.27
N THR A 29 -14.36 -10.87 0.16
CA THR A 29 -13.02 -10.27 0.17
C THR A 29 -13.06 -8.90 0.84
N ARG A 30 -12.10 -8.55 1.71
CA ARG A 30 -12.18 -7.33 2.54
C ARG A 30 -12.19 -6.01 1.75
N TRP A 31 -11.73 -5.99 0.51
CA TRP A 31 -11.93 -4.85 -0.40
C TRP A 31 -13.37 -4.71 -0.93
N ARG A 32 -14.22 -5.74 -0.83
CA ARG A 32 -15.67 -5.63 -1.06
C ARG A 32 -16.39 -4.94 0.09
N ALA A 33 -15.70 -4.68 1.21
CA ALA A 33 -16.29 -3.89 2.29
C ALA A 33 -16.68 -2.48 1.80
N ARG A 34 -17.61 -1.86 2.52
CA ARG A 34 -18.00 -0.47 2.25
C ARG A 34 -16.76 0.44 2.31
N PRO A 35 -16.68 1.50 1.50
CA PRO A 35 -15.46 2.31 1.39
C PRO A 35 -14.85 2.78 2.72
N PRO A 36 -15.63 3.23 3.73
CA PRO A 36 -15.08 3.60 5.04
C PRO A 36 -14.44 2.41 5.79
N VAL A 37 -15.02 1.22 5.66
CA VAL A 37 -14.49 -0.01 6.27
C VAL A 37 -13.21 -0.46 5.56
N SER A 38 -13.17 -0.38 4.23
CA SER A 38 -11.93 -0.63 3.48
C SER A 38 -10.84 0.38 3.85
N ALA A 39 -11.17 1.66 4.00
CA ALA A 39 -10.24 2.68 4.48
C ALA A 39 -9.67 2.32 5.85
N LEU A 40 -10.52 1.97 6.83
CA LEU A 40 -10.09 1.59 8.17
C LEU A 40 -9.17 0.36 8.19
N ILE A 41 -9.53 -0.69 7.42
CA ILE A 41 -8.80 -1.96 7.39
C ILE A 41 -7.45 -1.81 6.69
N HIS A 42 -7.42 -1.14 5.54
CA HIS A 42 -6.24 -1.04 4.69
C HIS A 42 -5.32 0.12 5.05
N ALA A 43 -5.80 1.16 5.74
CA ALA A 43 -4.98 2.29 6.14
C ALA A 43 -4.51 2.21 7.60
N ALA A 44 -5.41 1.93 8.54
CA ALA A 44 -5.16 2.25 9.95
C ALA A 44 -4.98 1.05 10.90
N THR A 45 -5.68 -0.07 10.69
CA THR A 45 -5.86 -1.07 11.78
C THR A 45 -5.24 -2.44 11.51
N MET A 46 -5.67 -3.11 10.47
CA MET A 46 -5.41 -4.55 10.33
C MET A 46 -3.99 -4.86 9.89
N VAL A 47 -3.50 -4.03 8.97
CA VAL A 47 -2.20 -4.19 8.34
C VAL A 47 -1.08 -3.57 9.17
N THR A 48 -1.37 -2.49 9.88
CA THR A 48 -0.44 -1.78 10.77
C THR A 48 -0.07 -2.64 11.99
N ALA A 49 -1.00 -3.46 12.48
CA ALA A 49 -0.74 -4.34 13.62
C ALA A 49 0.35 -5.39 13.37
N GLY A 50 0.60 -5.79 12.12
CA GLY A 50 1.70 -6.70 11.78
C GLY A 50 3.06 -6.02 11.88
N VAL A 51 3.17 -4.82 11.32
CA VAL A 51 4.38 -3.96 11.39
C VAL A 51 4.65 -3.58 12.84
N TYR A 52 3.63 -3.13 13.57
CA TYR A 52 3.75 -2.74 14.97
C TYR A 52 4.21 -3.89 15.87
N LEU A 53 3.75 -5.12 15.62
CA LEU A 53 4.19 -6.30 16.38
C LEU A 53 5.71 -6.49 16.27
N ILE A 54 6.25 -6.46 15.05
CA ILE A 54 7.69 -6.62 14.81
C ILE A 54 8.46 -5.44 15.40
N ALA A 55 8.00 -4.20 15.19
CA ALA A 55 8.62 -3.01 15.75
C ALA A 55 8.66 -3.04 17.29
N ARG A 56 7.58 -3.48 17.94
CA ARG A 56 7.52 -3.57 19.41
C ARG A 56 8.39 -4.69 19.96
N THR A 57 8.59 -5.75 19.20
CA THR A 57 9.45 -6.89 19.55
C THR A 57 10.86 -6.78 18.96
N HIS A 58 11.29 -5.58 18.52
CA HIS A 58 12.59 -5.38 17.85
C HIS A 58 13.76 -5.97 18.64
N GLY A 59 13.78 -5.85 19.98
CA GLY A 59 14.83 -6.43 20.82
C GLY A 59 14.98 -7.95 20.65
N LEU A 60 13.88 -8.68 20.45
CA LEU A 60 13.93 -10.14 20.18
C LEU A 60 14.51 -10.44 18.79
N PHE A 61 14.16 -9.62 17.80
CA PHE A 61 14.66 -9.76 16.43
C PHE A 61 16.14 -9.35 16.27
N LEU A 62 16.62 -8.39 17.07
CA LEU A 62 18.04 -8.04 17.14
C LEU A 62 18.89 -9.22 17.63
N MET A 63 18.36 -10.05 18.52
CA MET A 63 19.01 -11.27 19.01
C MET A 63 18.92 -12.43 18.00
N THR A 64 18.17 -12.29 16.90
CA THR A 64 18.03 -13.30 15.84
C THR A 64 18.25 -12.70 14.44
N PRO A 65 19.50 -12.32 14.08
CA PRO A 65 19.80 -11.60 12.84
C PRO A 65 19.30 -12.28 11.56
N GLU A 66 19.34 -13.61 11.51
CA GLU A 66 18.84 -14.38 10.36
C GLU A 66 17.33 -14.18 10.11
N VAL A 67 16.54 -14.16 11.18
CA VAL A 67 15.09 -13.95 11.09
C VAL A 67 14.79 -12.49 10.76
N LEU A 68 15.56 -11.55 11.31
CA LEU A 68 15.45 -10.14 10.98
C LEU A 68 15.72 -9.88 9.49
N HIS A 69 16.79 -10.46 8.93
CA HIS A 69 17.09 -10.40 7.51
C HIS A 69 15.97 -11.03 6.67
N LEU A 70 15.38 -12.13 7.14
CA LEU A 70 14.21 -12.75 6.50
C LEU A 70 13.00 -11.80 6.46
N VAL A 71 12.76 -10.97 7.49
CA VAL A 71 11.72 -9.93 7.47
C VAL A 71 11.94 -8.99 6.28
N GLY A 72 13.18 -8.57 6.06
CA GLY A 72 13.57 -7.70 4.95
C GLY A 72 13.31 -8.35 3.59
N ILE A 73 13.72 -9.60 3.42
CA ILE A 73 13.48 -10.38 2.19
C ILE A 73 11.98 -10.54 1.91
N VAL A 74 11.21 -10.94 2.93
CA VAL A 74 9.75 -11.09 2.80
C VAL A 74 9.11 -9.75 2.42
N GLY A 75 9.58 -8.64 3.01
CA GLY A 75 9.16 -7.29 2.62
C GLY A 75 9.43 -6.97 1.16
N ALA A 76 10.65 -7.21 0.68
CA ALA A 76 11.05 -6.98 -0.71
C ALA A 76 10.29 -7.86 -1.72
N VAL A 77 10.11 -9.14 -1.43
CA VAL A 77 9.32 -10.02 -2.31
C VAL A 77 7.85 -9.58 -2.32
N THR A 78 7.29 -9.26 -1.15
CA THR A 78 5.90 -8.81 -1.03
C THR A 78 5.67 -7.51 -1.81
N LEU A 79 6.58 -6.53 -1.68
CA LEU A 79 6.38 -5.23 -2.34
C LEU A 79 6.40 -5.34 -3.86
N LEU A 80 7.27 -6.20 -4.41
CA LEU A 80 7.39 -6.41 -5.85
C LEU A 80 6.20 -7.19 -6.40
N LEU A 81 5.88 -8.35 -5.82
CA LEU A 81 4.75 -9.18 -6.27
C LEU A 81 3.44 -8.41 -6.20
N ALA A 82 3.22 -7.64 -5.14
CA ALA A 82 2.04 -6.80 -5.00
C ALA A 82 2.02 -5.66 -6.03
N GLY A 83 3.17 -5.06 -6.34
CA GLY A 83 3.29 -4.02 -7.37
C GLY A 83 2.93 -4.52 -8.77
N PHE A 84 3.48 -5.67 -9.18
CA PHE A 84 3.12 -6.31 -10.45
C PHE A 84 1.63 -6.69 -10.50
N ALA A 85 1.11 -7.28 -9.41
CA ALA A 85 -0.30 -7.64 -9.33
C ALA A 85 -1.22 -6.42 -9.41
N ALA A 86 -0.85 -5.27 -8.81
CA ALA A 86 -1.61 -4.03 -8.86
C ALA A 86 -1.75 -3.46 -10.28
N LEU A 87 -0.70 -3.60 -11.10
CA LEU A 87 -0.63 -3.04 -12.45
C LEU A 87 -1.72 -3.61 -13.37
N VAL A 88 -2.04 -4.90 -13.21
CA VAL A 88 -3.02 -5.62 -14.04
C VAL A 88 -4.43 -5.60 -13.48
N GLN A 89 -4.66 -5.04 -12.29
CA GLN A 89 -6.01 -4.98 -11.73
C GLN A 89 -6.91 -4.04 -12.54
N THR A 90 -8.15 -4.49 -12.71
CA THR A 90 -9.23 -3.77 -13.40
C THR A 90 -10.19 -3.09 -12.44
N ASP A 91 -10.19 -3.48 -11.16
CA ASP A 91 -11.06 -2.93 -10.13
C ASP A 91 -10.31 -1.91 -9.28
N ILE A 92 -10.90 -0.72 -9.10
CA ILE A 92 -10.26 0.40 -8.40
C ILE A 92 -9.86 0.04 -6.96
N LYS A 93 -10.71 -0.69 -6.22
CA LYS A 93 -10.42 -1.09 -4.85
C LYS A 93 -9.36 -2.18 -4.80
N ARG A 94 -9.33 -3.09 -5.79
CA ARG A 94 -8.26 -4.09 -5.89
C ARG A 94 -6.90 -3.44 -6.15
N VAL A 95 -6.80 -2.47 -7.06
CA VAL A 95 -5.54 -1.73 -7.28
C VAL A 95 -5.09 -1.07 -5.95
N LEU A 96 -6.01 -0.45 -5.21
CA LEU A 96 -5.70 0.17 -3.92
C LEU A 96 -5.31 -0.83 -2.82
N ALA A 97 -5.90 -2.03 -2.81
CA ALA A 97 -5.57 -3.09 -1.87
C ALA A 97 -4.17 -3.69 -2.12
N TYR A 98 -3.84 -3.99 -3.39
CA TYR A 98 -2.50 -4.49 -3.74
C TYR A 98 -1.43 -3.43 -3.50
N SER A 99 -1.71 -2.16 -3.75
CA SER A 99 -0.76 -1.11 -3.41
C SER A 99 -0.58 -0.95 -1.90
N THR A 100 -1.60 -1.22 -1.07
CA THR A 100 -1.42 -1.32 0.40
C THR A 100 -0.50 -2.49 0.76
N MET A 101 -0.69 -3.67 0.15
CA MET A 101 0.23 -4.80 0.33
C MET A 101 1.67 -4.42 -0.04
N SER A 102 1.84 -3.65 -1.12
CA SER A 102 3.15 -3.16 -1.52
C SER A 102 3.78 -2.20 -0.50
N GLN A 103 3.01 -1.23 0.03
CA GLN A 103 3.51 -0.30 1.06
C GLN A 103 3.84 -1.00 2.39
N ILE A 104 3.10 -2.04 2.77
CA ILE A 104 3.46 -2.84 3.95
C ILE A 104 4.77 -3.61 3.70
N GLY A 105 5.00 -4.06 2.47
CA GLY A 105 6.28 -4.65 2.08
C GLY A 105 7.46 -3.68 2.30
N TYR A 106 7.28 -2.38 2.03
CA TYR A 106 8.27 -1.35 2.41
C TYR A 106 8.50 -1.27 3.90
N MET A 107 7.44 -1.28 4.71
CA MET A 107 7.56 -1.25 6.17
C MET A 107 8.31 -2.48 6.70
N PHE A 108 8.08 -3.66 6.12
CA PHE A 108 8.80 -4.88 6.47
C PHE A 108 10.27 -4.84 6.03
N LEU A 109 10.54 -4.29 4.84
CA LEU A 109 11.89 -4.04 4.36
C LEU A 109 12.64 -3.15 5.34
N ALA A 110 12.05 -2.03 5.74
CA ALA A 110 12.60 -1.08 6.70
C ALA A 110 12.92 -1.75 8.05
N LEU A 111 11.98 -2.51 8.61
CA LEU A 111 12.20 -3.27 9.84
C LEU A 111 13.35 -4.28 9.69
N GLY A 112 13.41 -4.99 8.57
CA GLY A 112 14.44 -5.99 8.28
C GLY A 112 15.86 -5.43 8.16
N VAL A 113 16.01 -4.14 7.85
CA VAL A 113 17.28 -3.42 7.79
C VAL A 113 17.51 -2.52 9.01
N GLN A 114 16.80 -2.76 10.12
CA GLN A 114 16.92 -2.01 11.38
C GLN A 114 16.55 -0.51 11.27
N ALA A 115 15.82 -0.12 10.22
CA ALA A 115 15.28 1.23 10.06
C ALA A 115 13.91 1.34 10.75
N TRP A 116 13.89 1.20 12.08
CA TRP A 116 12.67 1.14 12.90
C TRP A 116 11.82 2.41 12.79
N ASP A 117 12.48 3.56 12.93
CA ASP A 117 11.81 4.86 12.91
C ASP A 117 11.20 5.14 11.53
N ALA A 118 11.95 4.84 10.46
CA ALA A 118 11.48 4.95 9.09
C ALA A 118 10.26 4.04 8.82
N ALA A 119 10.24 2.83 9.39
CA ALA A 119 9.08 1.93 9.27
C ALA A 119 7.81 2.51 9.92
N ILE A 120 7.94 3.11 11.11
CA ILE A 120 6.82 3.72 11.83
C ILE A 120 6.40 5.04 11.17
N PHE A 121 7.34 5.84 10.70
CA PHE A 121 7.06 7.04 9.93
C PHE A 121 6.31 6.72 8.64
N HIS A 122 6.75 5.70 7.88
CA HIS A 122 6.03 5.25 6.70
C HIS A 122 4.65 4.68 7.04
N LEU A 123 4.51 3.96 8.16
CA LEU A 123 3.21 3.48 8.64
C LEU A 123 2.23 4.63 8.89
N MET A 124 2.69 5.73 9.50
CA MET A 124 1.87 6.91 9.77
C MET A 124 1.47 7.62 8.47
N THR A 125 2.44 7.93 7.60
CA THR A 125 2.15 8.61 6.32
C THR A 125 1.22 7.77 5.45
N HIS A 126 1.42 6.45 5.42
CA HIS A 126 0.55 5.48 4.76
C HIS A 126 -0.89 5.53 5.25
N ALA A 127 -1.11 5.58 6.57
CA ALA A 127 -2.45 5.67 7.12
C ALA A 127 -3.20 6.88 6.56
N PHE A 128 -2.54 8.04 6.41
CA PHE A 128 -3.15 9.24 5.85
C PHE A 128 -3.44 9.10 4.35
N PHE A 129 -2.43 8.85 3.51
CA PHE A 129 -2.65 8.85 2.06
C PHE A 129 -3.53 7.67 1.60
N LYS A 130 -3.51 6.53 2.31
CA LYS A 130 -4.43 5.42 1.99
C LYS A 130 -5.85 5.68 2.43
N ALA A 131 -6.07 6.29 3.61
CA ALA A 131 -7.41 6.67 4.01
C ALA A 131 -8.01 7.64 2.97
N LEU A 132 -7.23 8.63 2.53
CA LEU A 132 -7.63 9.56 1.47
C LEU A 132 -8.01 8.83 0.17
N LEU A 133 -7.15 7.94 -0.33
CA LEU A 133 -7.40 7.20 -1.58
C LEU A 133 -8.60 6.25 -1.48
N PHE A 134 -8.77 5.52 -0.38
CA PHE A 134 -9.91 4.61 -0.21
C PHE A 134 -11.23 5.38 -0.07
N LEU A 135 -11.26 6.48 0.68
CA LEU A 135 -12.45 7.33 0.79
C LEU A 135 -12.79 7.98 -0.56
N ALA A 136 -11.81 8.54 -1.25
CA ALA A 136 -11.99 9.11 -2.58
C ALA A 136 -12.49 8.07 -3.59
N SER A 137 -11.93 6.84 -3.58
CA SER A 137 -12.42 5.76 -4.44
C SER A 137 -13.88 5.40 -4.14
N GLY A 138 -14.30 5.51 -2.88
CA GLY A 138 -15.70 5.34 -2.49
C GLY A 138 -16.62 6.37 -3.16
N SER A 139 -16.21 7.63 -3.16
CA SER A 139 -16.92 8.71 -3.85
C SER A 139 -16.97 8.51 -5.36
N VAL A 140 -15.87 8.06 -6.00
CA VAL A 140 -15.85 7.71 -7.44
C VAL A 140 -16.85 6.60 -7.74
N ILE A 141 -16.81 5.49 -6.99
CA ILE A 141 -17.71 4.35 -7.20
C ILE A 141 -19.17 4.75 -7.05
N LEU A 142 -19.47 5.62 -6.07
CA LEU A 142 -20.83 6.12 -5.87
C LEU A 142 -21.28 7.02 -7.04
N ALA A 143 -20.42 7.93 -7.49
CA ALA A 143 -20.69 8.79 -8.66
C ALA A 143 -20.85 8.00 -9.96
N CYS A 144 -20.23 6.82 -10.06
CA CYS A 144 -20.36 5.90 -11.19
C CYS A 144 -21.44 4.82 -10.99
N HIS A 145 -22.46 5.07 -10.17
CA HIS A 145 -23.58 4.13 -9.93
C HIS A 145 -23.13 2.72 -9.50
N HIS A 146 -22.21 2.64 -8.55
CA HIS A 146 -21.62 1.41 -8.03
C HIS A 146 -20.71 0.63 -9.00
N GLU A 147 -20.33 1.22 -10.14
CA GLU A 147 -19.31 0.65 -11.00
C GLU A 147 -17.93 0.70 -10.33
N GLN A 148 -17.17 -0.40 -10.42
CA GLN A 148 -15.87 -0.56 -9.78
C GLN A 148 -14.75 -0.81 -10.80
N ASN A 149 -15.11 -1.18 -12.03
CA ASN A 149 -14.17 -1.41 -13.12
C ASN A 149 -13.67 -0.09 -13.68
N ILE A 150 -12.37 0.15 -13.59
CA ILE A 150 -11.72 1.38 -14.05
C ILE A 150 -11.91 1.62 -15.56
N PHE A 151 -12.03 0.58 -16.37
CA PHE A 151 -12.21 0.72 -17.83
C PHE A 151 -13.62 1.13 -18.24
N LYS A 152 -14.60 1.01 -17.35
CA LYS A 152 -15.96 1.52 -17.54
C LYS A 152 -16.14 2.91 -16.92
N MET A 153 -15.11 3.42 -16.25
CA MET A 153 -15.02 4.80 -15.80
C MET A 153 -14.36 5.65 -16.90
N GLY A 154 -14.05 6.91 -16.60
CA GLY A 154 -13.34 7.81 -17.51
C GLY A 154 -13.94 9.21 -17.53
N GLY A 155 -13.10 10.22 -17.80
CA GLY A 155 -13.55 11.61 -17.97
C GLY A 155 -14.02 12.35 -16.71
N LEU A 156 -13.86 11.76 -15.52
CA LEU A 156 -14.43 12.28 -14.27
C LEU A 156 -13.78 13.56 -13.73
N ARG A 157 -12.68 14.05 -14.33
CA ARG A 157 -11.96 15.25 -13.87
C ARG A 157 -12.86 16.48 -13.76
N LYS A 158 -13.79 16.67 -14.71
CA LYS A 158 -14.70 17.83 -14.72
C LYS A 158 -15.94 17.59 -13.86
N SER A 159 -16.42 16.35 -13.79
CA SER A 159 -17.66 15.99 -13.10
C SER A 159 -17.49 15.96 -11.57
N ILE A 160 -16.32 15.52 -11.07
CA ILE A 160 -16.01 15.44 -9.63
C ILE A 160 -14.62 16.01 -9.29
N PRO A 161 -14.40 17.34 -9.46
CA PRO A 161 -13.08 17.96 -9.36
C PRO A 161 -12.42 17.82 -7.98
N LEU A 162 -13.21 17.86 -6.90
CA LEU A 162 -12.70 17.65 -5.54
C LEU A 162 -12.14 16.24 -5.35
N VAL A 163 -12.87 15.22 -5.83
CA VAL A 163 -12.45 13.82 -5.73
C VAL A 163 -11.21 13.56 -6.59
N TYR A 164 -11.14 14.19 -7.76
CA TYR A 164 -9.94 14.16 -8.61
C TYR A 164 -8.72 14.74 -7.89
N LEU A 165 -8.85 15.91 -7.25
CA LEU A 165 -7.77 16.52 -6.47
C LEU A 165 -7.33 15.62 -5.31
N CYS A 166 -8.27 15.04 -4.57
CA CYS A 166 -7.96 14.06 -3.50
C CYS A 166 -7.18 12.86 -4.04
N PHE A 167 -7.54 12.34 -5.22
CA PHE A 167 -6.81 11.25 -5.87
C PHE A 167 -5.42 11.67 -6.34
N LEU A 168 -5.25 12.89 -6.83
CA LEU A 168 -3.94 13.41 -7.20
C LEU A 168 -3.04 13.57 -5.99
N VAL A 169 -3.52 14.17 -4.89
CA VAL A 169 -2.74 14.36 -3.67
C VAL A 169 -2.37 13.01 -3.04
N GLY A 170 -3.36 12.12 -2.87
CA GLY A 170 -3.13 10.78 -2.33
C GLY A 170 -2.24 9.93 -3.24
N GLY A 171 -2.42 10.03 -4.55
CA GLY A 171 -1.65 9.31 -5.56
C GLY A 171 -0.22 9.81 -5.69
N ALA A 172 0.00 11.12 -5.60
CA ALA A 172 1.34 11.71 -5.55
C ALA A 172 2.08 11.26 -4.29
N ALA A 173 1.41 11.25 -3.14
CA ALA A 173 2.00 10.74 -1.90
C ALA A 173 2.33 9.25 -1.99
N LEU A 174 1.41 8.42 -2.51
CA LEU A 174 1.67 7.00 -2.74
C LEU A 174 2.84 6.78 -3.71
N SER A 175 2.95 7.60 -4.76
CA SER A 175 3.99 7.53 -5.78
C SER A 175 5.33 8.13 -5.33
N ALA A 176 5.43 8.65 -4.10
CA ALA A 176 6.62 9.32 -3.58
C ALA A 176 7.11 10.45 -4.49
N LEU A 177 6.20 11.36 -4.87
CA LEU A 177 6.56 12.52 -5.68
C LEU A 177 7.46 13.48 -4.86
N PRO A 178 8.63 13.92 -5.39
CA PRO A 178 9.59 14.73 -4.63
C PRO A 178 9.02 16.04 -4.06
N LEU A 179 9.65 16.52 -2.99
CA LEU A 179 9.49 17.85 -2.36
C LEU A 179 8.17 18.14 -1.62
N VAL A 180 7.03 17.61 -2.06
CA VAL A 180 5.71 18.00 -1.52
C VAL A 180 5.07 16.90 -0.68
N THR A 181 5.49 15.64 -0.85
CA THR A 181 4.74 14.51 -0.31
C THR A 181 5.46 13.81 0.85
N ALA A 182 4.73 13.58 1.95
CA ALA A 182 5.25 12.78 3.08
C ALA A 182 5.60 11.33 2.68
N GLY A 183 4.96 10.82 1.63
CA GLY A 183 5.29 9.51 1.05
C GLY A 183 6.67 9.45 0.39
N PHE A 184 7.20 10.58 -0.10
CA PHE A 184 8.59 10.65 -0.58
C PHE A 184 9.56 10.52 0.58
N PHE A 185 9.47 11.41 1.57
CA PHE A 185 10.36 11.39 2.74
C PHE A 185 10.38 10.03 3.44
N SER A 186 9.22 9.42 3.64
CA SER A 186 9.15 8.11 4.30
C SER A 186 9.78 6.97 3.49
N LYS A 187 9.66 6.95 2.16
CA LYS A 187 10.35 5.93 1.36
C LYS A 187 11.84 6.21 1.25
N ASP A 188 12.23 7.47 1.16
CA ASP A 188 13.62 7.88 1.11
C ASP A 188 14.37 7.47 2.38
N GLU A 189 13.79 7.70 3.56
CA GLU A 189 14.37 7.23 4.83
C GLU A 189 14.51 5.70 4.90
N ILE A 190 13.55 4.94 4.35
CA ILE A 190 13.63 3.48 4.28
C ILE A 190 14.80 3.04 3.39
N LEU A 191 14.94 3.65 2.21
CA LEU A 191 15.99 3.32 1.26
C LEU A 191 17.37 3.76 1.78
N ALA A 192 17.45 4.92 2.42
CA ALA A 192 18.65 5.40 3.10
C ALA A 192 19.07 4.45 4.23
N GLY A 193 18.12 3.96 5.03
CA GLY A 193 18.37 2.94 6.05
C GLY A 193 18.87 1.61 5.48
N ALA A 194 18.32 1.17 4.34
CA ALA A 194 18.80 -0.03 3.65
C ALA A 194 20.24 0.16 3.12
N MET A 195 20.55 1.33 2.57
CA MET A 195 21.89 1.66 2.08
C MET A 195 22.91 1.78 3.21
N ALA A 196 22.56 2.50 4.28
CA ALA A 196 23.44 2.73 5.44
C ALA A 196 23.84 1.43 6.14
N ASN A 197 22.95 0.43 6.17
CA ASN A 197 23.22 -0.89 6.74
C ASN A 197 23.78 -1.90 5.71
N GLY A 198 24.19 -1.45 4.51
CA GLY A 198 24.85 -2.29 3.51
C GLY A 198 23.93 -3.25 2.73
N HIS A 199 22.61 -3.14 2.88
CA HIS A 199 21.62 -3.99 2.20
C HIS A 199 21.22 -3.45 0.82
N ILE A 200 22.21 -3.29 -0.07
CA ILE A 200 22.02 -2.71 -1.42
C ILE A 200 20.97 -3.45 -2.25
N ASN A 201 20.91 -4.79 -2.14
CA ASN A 201 19.91 -5.59 -2.87
C ASN A 201 18.48 -5.24 -2.46
N LEU A 202 18.24 -5.00 -1.16
CA LEU A 202 16.93 -4.59 -0.65
C LEU A 202 16.62 -3.15 -1.07
N MET A 203 17.62 -2.25 -1.06
CA MET A 203 17.47 -0.89 -1.58
C MET A 203 17.05 -0.89 -3.06
N VAL A 204 17.72 -1.67 -3.91
CA VAL A 204 17.38 -1.79 -5.34
C VAL A 204 15.98 -2.35 -5.53
N ALA A 205 15.59 -3.39 -4.77
CA ALA A 205 14.23 -3.91 -4.79
C ALA A 205 13.20 -2.84 -4.40
N GLY A 206 13.50 -2.02 -3.39
CA GLY A 206 12.70 -0.87 -3.01
C GLY A 206 12.58 0.17 -4.12
N LEU A 207 13.68 0.55 -4.78
CA LEU A 207 13.66 1.48 -5.92
C LEU A 207 12.79 0.98 -7.08
N VAL A 208 12.94 -0.30 -7.45
CA VAL A 208 12.08 -0.94 -8.46
C VAL A 208 10.62 -0.91 -8.03
N GLY A 209 10.35 -1.19 -6.75
CA GLY A 209 9.02 -1.07 -6.17
C GLY A 209 8.45 0.35 -6.21
N ALA A 210 9.29 1.37 -6.09
CA ALA A 210 8.88 2.79 -6.10
C ALA A 210 8.44 3.18 -7.50
N PHE A 211 9.22 2.77 -8.50
CA PHE A 211 8.88 2.90 -9.90
C PHE A 211 7.60 2.14 -10.26
N MET A 212 7.42 0.90 -9.79
CA MET A 212 6.16 0.18 -9.98
C MET A 212 4.98 0.90 -9.34
N THR A 213 5.20 1.50 -8.15
CA THR A 213 4.17 2.24 -7.43
C THR A 213 3.69 3.47 -8.18
N SER A 214 4.61 4.27 -8.72
CA SER A 214 4.23 5.40 -9.55
C SER A 214 3.47 4.93 -10.80
N LEU A 215 3.96 3.88 -11.47
CA LEU A 215 3.35 3.37 -12.70
C LEU A 215 1.90 2.92 -12.52
N TYR A 216 1.60 2.05 -11.54
CA TYR A 216 0.22 1.59 -11.34
C TYR A 216 -0.70 2.69 -10.80
N THR A 217 -0.15 3.64 -10.04
CA THR A 217 -0.94 4.72 -9.44
C THR A 217 -1.38 5.71 -10.50
N PHE A 218 -0.45 6.17 -11.35
CA PHE A 218 -0.77 7.07 -12.46
C PHE A 218 -1.61 6.37 -13.53
N ARG A 219 -1.36 5.08 -13.82
CA ARG A 219 -2.27 4.28 -14.68
C ARG A 219 -3.71 4.38 -14.19
N MET A 220 -3.95 4.14 -12.90
CA MET A 220 -5.28 4.19 -12.32
C MET A 220 -5.90 5.59 -12.43
N ILE A 221 -5.14 6.64 -12.07
CA ILE A 221 -5.62 8.03 -12.10
C ILE A 221 -5.97 8.46 -13.53
N PHE A 222 -5.13 8.13 -14.51
CA PHE A 222 -5.39 8.48 -15.91
C PHE A 222 -6.60 7.75 -16.46
N ILE A 223 -6.75 6.45 -16.21
CA ILE A 223 -7.90 5.68 -16.71
C ILE A 223 -9.22 6.16 -16.08
N VAL A 224 -9.22 6.44 -14.76
CA VAL A 224 -10.46 6.80 -14.05
C VAL A 224 -10.90 8.25 -14.35
N PHE A 225 -9.96 9.20 -14.40
CA PHE A 225 -10.29 10.62 -14.45
C PHE A 225 -10.04 11.29 -15.80
N HIS A 226 -9.17 10.74 -16.64
CA HIS A 226 -8.87 11.25 -17.97
C HIS A 226 -9.48 10.35 -19.05
N GLY A 227 -9.41 10.79 -20.32
CA GLY A 227 -10.00 10.07 -21.44
C GLY A 227 -11.46 10.43 -21.70
N LYS A 228 -12.14 9.57 -22.47
CA LYS A 228 -13.53 9.79 -22.89
C LYS A 228 -14.47 9.51 -21.72
N GLU A 229 -15.45 10.38 -21.52
CA GLU A 229 -16.48 10.17 -20.50
C GLU A 229 -17.36 9.00 -20.93
N THR A 230 -17.24 7.88 -20.21
CA THR A 230 -17.95 6.63 -20.52
C THR A 230 -19.36 6.62 -19.91
N ASN A 231 -19.57 7.37 -18.82
CA ASN A 231 -20.87 7.53 -18.17
C ASN A 231 -21.57 8.81 -18.63
N SER A 232 -22.16 8.78 -19.82
CA SER A 232 -23.21 9.73 -20.19
C SER A 232 -24.56 9.24 -19.64
N ARG A 233 -25.11 9.90 -18.60
CA ARG A 233 -26.53 10.35 -18.52
C ARG A 233 -26.94 10.93 -17.15
N SER A 234 -27.36 12.20 -17.24
CA SER A 234 -28.37 12.97 -16.48
C SER A 234 -28.31 13.05 -14.94
N PRO A 235 -28.29 14.26 -14.35
CA PRO A 235 -28.73 14.44 -12.96
C PRO A 235 -30.23 14.12 -12.84
N PRO A 236 -30.69 13.71 -11.64
CA PRO A 236 -32.13 13.64 -11.35
C PRO A 236 -32.81 15.02 -11.44
#